data_AF-A0A7T8JUZ8-F1
#
_entry.id   AF-A0A7T8JUZ8-F1
#
_cell.length_a   1.000
_cell.length_b   1.000
_cell.length_c   1.000
_cell.angle_alpha   90.00
_cell.angle_beta   90.00
_cell.angle_gamma   90.00
#
_symmetry.space_group_name_H-M   'P 1'
#
loop_
_entity.id
_entity.type
_entity.pdbx_description
1 polymer ?
#
loop_
_entity_poly.entity_id
_entity_poly.type
_entity_poly.pdbx_seq_one_letter_code
_entity_poly.pdbx_strand_id
1 'polypeptide(L)'
;MEEEKRHAIFASFRAGRSPKEVIKFFNYPKATVYDQTDEFVAKVKRKVNEDGNKSYAKLAAEMGCSKQTIANTINKDSATVRTRRGTG
;
A
#
# COMPACT_ATOMS: atom_id res chain seq x y z
N MET A 1 -19.12 -4.18 -11.09
CA MET A 1 -18.20 -3.20 -11.72
C MET A 1 -17.19 -2.59 -10.73
N GLU A 2 -17.52 -2.33 -9.46
CA GLU A 2 -16.54 -1.76 -8.51
C GLU A 2 -15.46 -2.75 -8.07
N GLU A 3 -15.77 -4.03 -7.93
CA GLU A 3 -14.79 -5.07 -7.58
C GLU A 3 -13.71 -5.25 -8.65
N GLU A 4 -14.04 -5.15 -9.94
CA GLU A 4 -13.05 -5.19 -11.03
C GLU A 4 -12.08 -4.01 -10.97
N LYS A 5 -12.57 -2.80 -10.71
CA LYS A 5 -11.71 -1.62 -10.54
C LYS A 5 -10.76 -1.83 -9.35
N ARG A 6 -11.29 -2.35 -8.25
CA ARG A 6 -10.53 -2.68 -7.05
C ARG A 6 -9.45 -3.72 -7.35
N HIS A 7 -9.81 -4.80 -8.03
CA HIS A 7 -8.88 -5.86 -8.41
C HIS A 7 -7.79 -5.37 -9.36
N ALA A 8 -8.13 -4.51 -10.34
CA ALA A 8 -7.17 -3.91 -11.26
C ALA A 8 -6.18 -2.95 -10.56
N ILE A 9 -6.67 -2.14 -9.61
CA ILE A 9 -5.85 -1.26 -8.78
C ILE A 9 -4.88 -2.10 -7.94
N PHE A 10 -5.36 -3.13 -7.26
CA PHE A 10 -4.53 -4.03 -6.46
C PHE A 10 -3.50 -4.78 -7.31
N ALA A 11 -3.88 -5.28 -8.49
CA ALA A 11 -2.96 -5.93 -9.42
C ALA A 11 -1.86 -4.97 -9.88
N SER A 12 -2.19 -3.70 -10.09
CA SER A 12 -1.20 -2.66 -10.45
C SER A 12 -0.22 -2.37 -9.32
N PHE A 13 -0.72 -2.27 -8.09
CA PHE A 13 0.14 -2.15 -6.90
C PHE A 13 1.00 -3.40 -6.67
N ARG A 14 0.46 -4.57 -6.99
CA ARG A 14 1.17 -5.85 -6.96
C ARG A 14 2.35 -5.85 -7.93
N ALA A 15 2.16 -5.27 -9.11
CA ALA A 15 3.20 -5.02 -10.11
C ALA A 15 4.19 -3.90 -9.73
N GLY A 16 4.06 -3.29 -8.55
CA GLY A 16 4.97 -2.23 -8.07
C GLY A 16 4.69 -0.84 -8.66
N ARG A 17 3.55 -0.64 -9.34
CA ARG A 17 3.15 0.67 -9.87
C ARG A 17 2.83 1.62 -8.73
N SER A 18 3.20 2.88 -8.89
CA SER A 18 2.85 3.92 -7.93
C SER A 18 1.38 4.39 -8.09
N PRO A 19 0.71 4.92 -7.05
CA PRO A 19 -0.68 5.37 -7.14
C PRO A 19 -0.91 6.39 -8.27
N LYS A 20 0.08 7.24 -8.52
CA LYS A 20 0.06 8.22 -9.63
C LYS A 20 0.03 7.54 -10.99
N GLU A 21 0.77 6.45 -11.17
CA GLU A 21 0.75 5.68 -12.41
C GLU A 21 -0.57 4.95 -12.60
N VAL A 22 -1.16 4.41 -11.52
CA VAL A 22 -2.49 3.77 -11.57
C VAL A 22 -3.56 4.79 -11.96
N ILE A 23 -3.54 5.99 -11.38
CA ILE A 23 -4.44 7.09 -11.78
C ILE A 23 -4.24 7.41 -13.27
N LYS A 24 -3.00 7.52 -13.74
CA LYS A 24 -2.71 7.83 -15.14
C LYS A 24 -3.12 6.72 -16.11
N PHE A 25 -2.97 5.46 -15.73
CA PHE A 25 -3.28 4.31 -16.59
C PHE A 25 -4.77 4.01 -16.68
N PHE A 26 -5.47 4.03 -15.54
CA PHE A 26 -6.87 3.63 -15.47
C PHE A 26 -7.84 4.82 -15.45
N ASN A 27 -7.30 6.04 -15.39
CA ASN A 27 -8.06 7.29 -15.26
C ASN A 27 -9.10 7.25 -14.13
N TYR A 28 -8.76 6.56 -13.03
CA TYR A 28 -9.62 6.45 -11.86
C TYR A 28 -9.54 7.71 -10.99
N PRO A 29 -10.62 8.02 -10.24
CA PRO A 29 -10.61 9.13 -9.31
C PRO A 29 -9.46 8.98 -8.31
N LYS A 30 -8.72 10.07 -8.10
CA LYS A 30 -7.61 10.10 -7.14
C LYS A 30 -8.07 9.65 -5.75
N ALA A 31 -9.24 10.08 -5.30
CA ALA A 31 -9.82 9.67 -4.02
C ALA A 31 -9.93 8.14 -3.92
N THR A 32 -10.51 7.48 -4.93
CA THR A 32 -10.67 6.02 -4.97
C THR A 32 -9.33 5.29 -4.95
N VAL A 33 -8.34 5.75 -5.74
CA VAL A 33 -7.03 5.07 -5.78
C VAL A 33 -6.31 5.20 -4.44
N TYR A 34 -6.36 6.37 -3.80
CA TYR A 34 -5.71 6.59 -2.51
C TYR A 34 -6.43 5.87 -1.35
N ASP A 35 -7.76 5.82 -1.35
CA ASP A 35 -8.55 5.07 -0.37
C ASP A 35 -8.20 3.56 -0.41
N GLN A 36 -8.15 2.99 -1.62
CA GLN A 36 -7.73 1.59 -1.83
C GLN A 36 -6.25 1.35 -1.46
N THR A 37 -5.40 2.37 -1.66
CA THR A 37 -3.99 2.30 -1.24
C THR A 37 -3.88 2.26 0.28
N ASP A 38 -4.67 3.08 0.98
CA ASP A 38 -4.65 3.17 2.45
C ASP A 38 -5.13 1.87 3.08
N GLU A 39 -6.19 1.28 2.54
CA GLU A 39 -6.68 -0.03 2.98
C GLU A 39 -5.64 -1.14 2.77
N PHE A 40 -4.98 -1.15 1.61
CA PHE A 40 -3.87 -2.07 1.35
C PHE A 40 -2.72 -1.89 2.34
N VAL A 41 -2.34 -0.64 2.63
CA VAL A 41 -1.31 -0.28 3.61
C VAL A 41 -1.67 -0.76 5.01
N ALA A 42 -2.90 -0.51 5.45
CA ALA A 42 -3.41 -0.96 6.74
C ALA A 42 -3.34 -2.49 6.87
N LYS A 43 -3.70 -3.21 5.80
CA LYS A 43 -3.63 -4.67 5.74
C LYS A 43 -2.20 -5.19 5.84
N VAL A 44 -1.26 -4.56 5.14
CA VAL A 44 0.18 -4.90 5.23
C VAL A 44 0.69 -4.68 6.65
N LYS A 45 0.37 -3.55 7.28
CA LYS A 45 0.79 -3.27 8.66
C LYS A 45 0.24 -4.27 9.65
N ARG A 46 -1.06 -4.56 9.58
CA ARG A 46 -1.70 -5.54 10.47
C ARG A 46 -0.99 -6.89 10.37
N LYS A 47 -0.70 -7.32 9.15
CA LYS A 47 -0.01 -8.59 8.91
C LYS A 47 1.44 -8.58 9.40
N VAL A 48 2.17 -7.48 9.21
CA VAL A 48 3.53 -7.35 9.75
C VAL A 48 3.53 -7.39 11.29
N ASN A 49 2.54 -6.75 11.94
CA ASN A 49 2.41 -6.79 13.40
C ASN A 49 2.01 -8.18 13.91
N GLU A 50 1.12 -8.90 13.22
CA GLU A 50 0.75 -10.29 13.58
C GLU A 50 1.92 -11.26 13.34
N ASP A 51 2.62 -11.12 12.23
CA ASP A 51 3.73 -11.98 11.81
C ASP A 51 5.10 -11.39 12.17
N GLY A 52 5.26 -10.69 13.31
CA GLY A 52 6.41 -9.84 13.66
C GLY A 52 7.85 -10.40 13.52
N ASN A 53 8.00 -11.67 13.14
CA ASN A 53 9.25 -12.36 12.84
C ASN A 53 9.42 -12.79 11.36
N LYS A 54 8.45 -12.54 10.47
CA LYS A 54 8.53 -12.85 9.03
C LYS A 54 9.30 -11.75 8.30
N SER A 55 10.26 -12.16 7.47
CA SER A 55 10.97 -11.26 6.57
C SER A 55 10.01 -10.58 5.59
N TYR A 56 10.25 -9.30 5.26
CA TYR A 56 9.46 -8.55 4.28
C TYR A 56 9.32 -9.26 2.93
N ALA A 57 10.29 -10.08 2.53
CA ALA A 57 10.21 -10.88 1.31
C ALA A 57 9.11 -11.96 1.39
N LYS A 58 8.95 -12.60 2.56
CA LYS A 58 7.93 -13.63 2.81
C LYS A 58 6.54 -12.99 2.82
N LEU A 59 6.40 -11.86 3.51
CA LEU A 59 5.16 -11.07 3.56
C LEU A 59 4.78 -10.52 2.19
N ALA A 60 5.77 -10.09 1.40
CA ALA A 60 5.59 -9.64 0.03
C ALA A 60 5.06 -10.76 -0.86
N ALA A 61 5.66 -11.96 -0.80
CA ALA A 61 5.17 -13.11 -1.55
C ALA A 61 3.73 -13.51 -1.14
N GLU A 62 3.43 -13.48 0.16
CA GLU A 62 2.11 -13.87 0.71
C GLU A 62 1.00 -12.87 0.35
N MET A 63 1.30 -11.58 0.38
CA MET A 63 0.40 -10.51 -0.06
C MET A 63 0.41 -10.32 -1.57
N GLY A 64 1.40 -10.93 -2.22
CA GLY A 64 1.63 -10.85 -3.65
C GLY A 64 2.41 -9.64 -4.14
N CYS A 65 2.70 -8.68 -3.29
CA CYS A 65 3.21 -7.36 -3.67
C CYS A 65 4.73 -7.31 -3.65
N SER A 66 5.32 -6.24 -4.21
CA SER A 66 6.76 -6.05 -4.12
C SER A 66 7.24 -5.85 -2.68
N LYS A 67 8.41 -6.42 -2.35
CA LYS A 67 9.14 -6.17 -1.09
C LYS A 67 9.30 -4.67 -0.83
N GLN A 68 9.51 -3.91 -1.89
CA GLN A 68 9.72 -2.47 -1.83
C GLN A 68 8.45 -1.73 -1.40
N THR A 69 7.26 -2.24 -1.76
CA THR A 69 5.98 -1.69 -1.32
C THR A 69 5.82 -1.85 0.19
N ILE A 70 6.12 -3.04 0.74
CA ILE A 70 6.07 -3.28 2.19
C ILE A 70 7.07 -2.37 2.92
N ALA A 71 8.31 -2.31 2.43
CA ALA A 71 9.34 -1.46 3.02
C ALA A 71 8.96 0.03 2.97
N ASN A 72 8.46 0.53 1.84
CA ASN A 72 8.04 1.92 1.69
C ASN A 72 6.86 2.25 2.60
N THR A 73 5.90 1.33 2.75
CA THR A 73 4.74 1.51 3.64
C THR A 73 5.15 1.64 5.09
N ILE A 74 6.09 0.81 5.56
CA ILE A 74 6.60 0.88 6.93
C ILE A 74 7.49 2.11 7.13
N ASN A 75 8.41 2.39 6.20
CA ASN A 75 9.31 3.54 6.30
C ASN A 75 8.58 4.89 6.16
N LYS A 76 7.54 4.99 5.32
CA LYS A 76 6.71 6.19 5.23
C LYS A 76 6.00 6.48 6.55
N ASP A 77 5.62 5.45 7.31
CA ASP A 77 4.98 5.66 8.60
C ASP A 77 5.93 6.31 9.60
N SER A 78 7.19 5.89 9.63
CA SER A 78 8.23 6.56 10.43
C SER A 78 8.42 8.03 10.01
N ALA A 79 8.20 8.36 8.74
CA ALA A 79 8.24 9.74 8.24
C ALA A 79 6.95 10.54 8.53
N THR A 80 5.76 9.93 8.44
CA THR A 80 4.48 10.60 8.72
C THR A 80 4.16 10.72 10.21
N VAL A 81 4.72 9.86 11.07
CA VAL A 81 4.68 10.06 12.53
C VAL A 81 5.46 11.31 12.94
N ARG A 82 6.53 11.68 12.22
CA ARG A 82 7.27 12.92 12.47
C ARG A 82 6.55 14.20 12.06
N THR A 83 5.57 14.15 11.13
CA THR A 83 4.83 15.35 10.69
C THR A 83 3.48 15.53 11.38
N ARG A 84 3.01 14.55 12.17
CA ARG A 84 1.76 14.65 12.96
C ARG A 84 1.97 15.02 14.44
N ARG A 85 3.21 15.24 14.88
CA ARG A 85 3.54 15.84 16.20
C ARG A 85 4.10 17.26 16.02
N GLY A 86 3.46 18.05 15.16
CA GLY A 86 3.61 19.50 15.14
C GLY A 86 2.72 20.09 16.23
N THR A 87 3.37 20.39 17.34
CA THR A 87 2.98 21.18 18.52
C THR A 87 1.83 22.17 18.26
N GLY A 88 0.71 21.95 18.94
CA GLY A 88 -0.18 23.03 19.38
C GLY A 88 0.24 23.52 20.76
#